data_AF-A0A5J9VR48-F1
#
_entry.id   AF-A0A5J9VR48-F1
#
_cell.length_a   1.000
_cell.length_b   1.000
_cell.length_c   1.000
_cell.angle_alpha   90.00
_cell.angle_beta   90.00
_cell.angle_gamma   90.00
#
_symmetry.space_group_name_H-M   'P 1'
#
loop_
_entity.id
_entity.type
_entity.pdbx_description
1 polymer ?
#
loop_
_entity_poly.entity_id
_entity_poly.type
_entity_poly.pdbx_seq_one_letter_code
_entity_poly.pdbx_strand_id
1 'polypeptide(L)'
;MAAHDSISHFSHPGHELVKRHYIGSFRCDMCWENLTGAAYGCGAGCDFAIHESCAAHPQTYFCPAHQPHSLVLVQTRHDAAIICDVCKSGCATGSFLYRCPPCGFNMHPRCTALPLAAVRSSWHPEHDLTLTLVVPEGRCSAC
;
A
#
# COMPACT_ATOMS: atom_id res chain seq x y z
N MET A 1 7.56 -25.67 -10.62
CA MET A 1 7.85 -24.23 -10.50
C MET A 1 8.22 -23.99 -9.05
N ALA A 2 9.49 -23.75 -8.75
CA ALA A 2 9.95 -23.63 -7.37
C ALA A 2 9.28 -22.44 -6.70
N ALA A 3 8.54 -22.68 -5.62
CA ALA A 3 8.10 -21.62 -4.73
C ALA A 3 9.37 -21.04 -4.10
N HIS A 4 9.63 -19.75 -4.32
CA HIS A 4 10.69 -19.07 -3.57
C HIS A 4 10.19 -18.88 -2.15
N ASP A 5 10.57 -19.82 -1.28
CA ASP A 5 10.25 -19.81 0.15
C ASP A 5 10.99 -18.68 0.90
N SER A 6 11.84 -17.93 0.22
CA SER A 6 12.60 -16.82 0.79
C SER A 6 12.90 -15.71 -0.23
N ILE A 7 13.04 -14.47 0.26
CA ILE A 7 13.31 -13.26 -0.53
C ILE A 7 14.29 -12.31 0.17
N SER A 8 15.09 -11.58 -0.60
CA SER A 8 15.76 -10.36 -0.14
C SER A 8 14.88 -9.16 -0.45
N HIS A 9 14.67 -8.26 0.51
CA HIS A 9 13.69 -7.18 0.38
C HIS A 9 14.22 -5.83 0.89
N PHE A 10 13.95 -4.75 0.14
CA PHE A 10 14.51 -3.42 0.40
C PHE A 10 14.06 -2.81 1.75
N SER A 11 12.89 -3.20 2.26
CA SER A 11 12.40 -2.68 3.55
C SER A 11 13.06 -3.35 4.75
N HIS A 12 13.79 -4.45 4.55
CA HIS A 12 14.56 -5.12 5.59
C HIS A 12 15.89 -5.62 5.02
N PRO A 13 16.80 -4.71 4.65
CA PRO A 13 18.06 -5.08 4.02
C PRO A 13 18.98 -5.83 4.99
N GLY A 14 19.81 -6.72 4.45
CA GLY A 14 20.79 -7.49 5.24
C GLY A 14 20.25 -8.81 5.79
N HIS A 15 18.94 -9.03 5.80
CA HIS A 15 18.34 -10.30 6.18
C HIS A 15 17.42 -10.86 5.10
N GLU A 16 17.38 -12.18 5.00
CA GLU A 16 16.44 -12.88 4.14
C GLU A 16 15.09 -13.03 4.85
N LEU A 17 14.01 -12.74 4.14
CA LEU A 17 12.66 -12.96 4.62
C LEU A 17 12.18 -14.33 4.15
N VAL A 18 11.69 -15.15 5.06
CA VAL A 18 11.24 -16.52 4.80
C VAL A 18 9.71 -16.57 4.89
N LYS A 19 9.09 -17.34 4.00
CA LYS A 19 7.65 -17.55 3.97
C LYS A 19 7.18 -18.30 5.22
N ARG A 20 6.16 -17.78 5.89
CA ARG A 20 5.59 -18.28 7.14
C ARG A 20 4.07 -18.10 7.11
N HIS A 21 3.37 -18.79 8.02
CA HIS A 21 1.93 -18.65 8.20
C HIS A 21 1.62 -17.90 9.49
N TYR A 22 0.77 -16.87 9.41
CA TYR A 22 0.39 -16.02 10.54
C TYR A 22 -1.12 -16.10 10.81
N ILE A 23 -1.50 -16.00 12.09
CA ILE A 23 -2.88 -16.15 12.57
C ILE A 23 -3.52 -14.84 13.05
N GLY A 24 -3.08 -13.68 12.54
CA GLY A 24 -3.69 -12.37 12.80
C GLY A 24 -3.16 -11.62 14.03
N SER A 25 -2.27 -12.22 14.83
CA SER A 25 -1.68 -11.59 16.02
C SER A 25 -0.52 -10.64 15.71
N PHE A 26 -0.04 -10.62 14.48
CA PHE A 26 1.07 -9.78 14.02
C PHE A 26 0.56 -8.78 12.99
N ARG A 27 1.21 -7.61 12.90
CA ARG A 27 0.91 -6.59 11.88
C ARG A 27 2.00 -6.58 10.82
N CYS A 28 1.61 -6.23 9.60
CA CYS A 28 2.53 -6.05 8.50
C CYS A 28 3.28 -4.72 8.66
N ASP A 29 4.61 -4.74 8.61
CA ASP A 29 5.44 -3.53 8.74
C ASP A 29 5.24 -2.52 7.59
N MET A 30 4.72 -2.97 6.44
CA MET A 30 4.47 -2.11 5.29
C MET A 30 3.11 -1.42 5.31
N CYS A 31 2.04 -2.15 5.60
CA CYS A 31 0.67 -1.61 5.50
C CYS A 31 -0.03 -1.45 6.85
N TRP A 32 0.55 -1.97 7.93
CA TRP A 32 0.00 -1.97 9.30
C TRP A 32 -1.32 -2.73 9.51
N GLU A 33 -1.78 -3.46 8.49
CA GLU A 33 -2.91 -4.39 8.60
C GLU A 33 -2.44 -5.72 9.22
N ASN A 34 -3.39 -6.49 9.78
CA ASN A 34 -3.10 -7.78 10.39
C ASN A 34 -2.56 -8.79 9.36
N LEU A 35 -1.54 -9.55 9.76
CA LEU A 35 -0.99 -10.66 9.00
C LEU A 35 -1.84 -11.91 9.23
N THR A 36 -2.61 -12.28 8.21
CA THR A 36 -3.40 -13.52 8.19
C THR A 36 -3.00 -14.34 6.97
N GLY A 37 -2.70 -15.62 7.18
CA GLY A 37 -2.29 -16.51 6.10
C GLY A 37 -0.78 -16.45 5.82
N ALA A 38 -0.42 -16.70 4.57
CA ALA A 38 0.97 -16.72 4.13
C ALA A 38 1.55 -15.30 4.02
N ALA A 39 2.75 -15.12 4.56
CA ALA A 39 3.48 -13.86 4.58
C ALA A 39 4.98 -14.13 4.75
N TYR A 40 5.80 -13.10 4.61
CA TYR A 40 7.25 -13.18 4.80
C TYR A 40 7.63 -12.63 6.18
N GLY A 41 8.48 -13.35 6.91
CA GLY A 41 9.06 -12.89 8.18
C GLY A 41 10.58 -13.04 8.19
N CYS A 42 11.28 -12.23 8.98
CA CYS A 42 12.74 -12.28 9.03
C CYS A 42 13.27 -13.66 9.48
N GLY A 43 14.15 -14.25 8.66
CA GLY A 43 14.82 -15.52 8.95
C GLY A 43 15.77 -15.44 10.15
N ALA A 44 16.36 -14.28 10.40
CA ALA A 44 17.30 -14.04 11.49
C ALA A 44 16.63 -13.77 12.87
N GLY A 45 15.29 -13.77 12.93
CA GLY A 45 14.54 -13.58 14.18
C GLY A 45 14.26 -12.13 14.56
N CYS A 46 14.43 -11.17 13.64
CA CYS A 46 13.92 -9.81 13.85
C CYS A 46 12.39 -9.81 13.91
N ASP A 47 11.84 -8.86 14.68
CA ASP A 47 10.40 -8.55 14.66
C ASP A 47 10.08 -7.74 13.40
N PHE A 48 10.11 -8.43 12.26
CA PHE A 48 9.79 -7.87 10.94
C PHE A 48 9.02 -8.89 10.12
N ALA A 49 7.83 -8.50 9.65
CA ALA A 49 6.97 -9.33 8.84
C ALA A 49 6.09 -8.51 7.87
N ILE A 50 5.91 -9.01 6.65
CA ILE A 50 5.15 -8.34 5.58
C ILE A 50 4.28 -9.33 4.81
N HIS A 51 3.09 -8.90 4.37
CA HIS A 51 2.25 -9.70 3.46
C HIS A 51 3.01 -10.00 2.15
N GLU A 52 2.68 -11.12 1.50
CA GLU A 52 3.20 -11.42 0.16
C GLU A 52 2.86 -10.31 -0.85
N SER A 53 1.65 -9.75 -0.76
CA SER A 53 1.22 -8.61 -1.59
C SER A 53 2.02 -7.34 -1.29
N CYS A 54 2.44 -7.13 -0.04
CA CYS A 54 3.26 -5.99 0.33
C CYS A 54 4.68 -6.12 -0.21
N ALA A 55 5.25 -7.32 -0.18
CA ALA A 55 6.56 -7.62 -0.74
C ALA A 55 6.61 -7.45 -2.28
N ALA A 56 5.47 -7.58 -2.95
CA ALA A 56 5.34 -7.42 -4.40
C ALA A 56 5.17 -5.97 -4.86
N HIS A 57 5.00 -5.01 -3.94
CA HIS A 57 4.83 -3.61 -4.34
C HIS A 57 6.14 -3.04 -4.93
N PRO A 58 6.08 -2.38 -6.10
CA PRO A 58 7.25 -1.74 -6.67
C PRO A 58 7.69 -0.55 -5.81
N GLN A 59 8.99 -0.21 -5.86
CA GLN A 59 9.49 0.97 -5.16
C GLN A 59 9.03 2.30 -5.79
N THR A 60 8.54 2.25 -7.03
CA THR A 60 7.97 3.39 -7.75
C THR A 60 6.60 3.05 -8.31
N TYR A 61 5.68 4.01 -8.31
CA TYR A 61 4.33 3.82 -8.83
C TYR A 61 3.89 5.03 -9.66
N PHE A 62 3.37 4.75 -10.84
CA PHE A 62 2.77 5.77 -11.70
C PHE A 62 1.27 5.81 -11.43
N CYS A 63 0.81 6.86 -10.76
CA CYS A 63 -0.60 7.00 -10.38
C CYS A 63 -1.39 7.68 -11.50
N PRO A 64 -2.39 7.04 -12.11
CA PRO A 64 -3.21 7.69 -13.15
C PRO A 64 -3.93 8.95 -12.65
N ALA A 65 -4.31 8.98 -11.37
CA ALA A 65 -4.95 10.12 -10.72
C ALA A 65 -3.97 11.23 -10.28
N HIS A 66 -2.65 11.01 -10.42
CA HIS A 66 -1.62 11.99 -10.07
C HIS A 66 -0.49 12.00 -11.09
N GLN A 67 -0.59 12.92 -12.03
CA GLN A 67 0.31 13.06 -13.17
C GLN A 67 0.99 14.45 -13.16
N PRO A 68 2.19 14.59 -13.75
CA PRO A 68 2.97 13.59 -14.48
C PRO A 68 3.98 12.83 -13.60
N HIS A 69 4.01 13.10 -12.30
CA HIS A 69 5.06 12.61 -11.40
C HIS A 69 4.80 11.18 -10.89
N SER A 70 5.84 10.36 -10.95
CA SER A 70 5.83 9.07 -10.26
C SER A 70 5.96 9.25 -8.75
N LEU A 71 5.31 8.36 -8.02
CA LEU A 71 5.42 8.28 -6.57
C LEU A 71 6.54 7.30 -6.23
N VAL A 72 7.25 7.57 -5.13
CA VAL A 72 8.27 6.70 -4.56
C VAL A 72 7.76 6.11 -3.26
N LEU A 73 8.00 4.83 -3.05
CA LEU A 73 7.63 4.15 -1.82
C LEU A 73 8.63 4.52 -0.72
N VAL A 74 8.13 5.11 0.36
CA VAL A 74 8.92 5.60 1.49
C VAL A 74 8.33 5.11 2.81
N GLN A 75 9.18 4.93 3.81
CA GLN A 75 8.74 4.66 5.17
C GLN A 75 8.38 5.97 5.87
N THR A 76 7.23 6.00 6.53
CA THR A 76 6.79 7.14 7.33
C THR A 76 7.64 7.25 8.60
N ARG A 77 7.98 8.47 8.97
CA ARG A 77 8.59 8.73 10.27
C ARG A 77 7.52 8.69 11.36
N HIS A 78 7.92 8.38 12.58
CA HIS A 78 7.00 8.22 13.72
C HIS A 78 6.33 9.52 14.18
N ASP A 79 6.72 10.69 13.65
CA ASP A 79 6.33 12.02 14.10
C ASP A 79 5.33 12.74 13.17
N ALA A 80 4.97 12.15 12.02
CA ALA A 80 4.13 12.81 11.02
C ALA A 80 2.75 12.14 10.89
N ALA A 81 1.69 12.90 11.22
CA ALA A 81 0.33 12.55 10.84
C ALA A 81 0.15 12.77 9.33
N ILE A 82 0.22 11.69 8.55
CA ILE A 82 0.08 11.74 7.08
C ILE A 82 -1.30 11.22 6.70
N ILE A 83 -2.00 11.97 5.84
CA ILE A 83 -3.28 11.56 5.26
C ILE A 83 -3.03 11.08 3.83
N CYS A 84 -3.72 10.01 3.44
CA CYS A 84 -3.72 9.54 2.06
C CYS A 84 -4.62 10.41 1.20
N ASP A 85 -4.10 10.93 0.10
CA ASP A 85 -4.84 11.81 -0.82
C ASP A 85 -5.91 11.09 -1.62
N VAL A 86 -5.86 9.75 -1.66
CA VAL A 86 -6.85 8.92 -2.36
C VAL A 86 -8.04 8.58 -1.45
N CYS A 87 -7.81 7.83 -0.36
CA CYS A 87 -8.90 7.38 0.51
C CYS A 87 -9.20 8.33 1.68
N LYS A 88 -8.45 9.42 1.83
CA LYS A 88 -8.59 10.43 2.89
C LYS A 88 -8.46 9.90 4.32
N SER A 89 -7.98 8.67 4.48
CA SER A 89 -7.69 8.04 5.78
C SER A 89 -6.23 8.24 6.18
N GLY A 90 -5.94 8.15 7.48
CA GLY A 90 -4.59 8.24 8.01
C GLY A 90 -3.65 7.12 7.52
N CYS A 91 -2.38 7.46 7.32
CA CYS A 91 -1.29 6.52 7.14
C CYS A 91 -0.66 6.21 8.50
N ALA A 92 -0.45 4.94 8.81
CA ALA A 92 0.13 4.54 10.08
C ALA A 92 1.60 5.02 10.20
N THR A 93 1.99 5.41 11.41
CA THR A 93 3.37 5.81 11.73
C THR A 93 4.30 4.60 11.65
N GLY A 94 5.44 4.73 10.97
CA GLY A 94 6.36 3.63 10.71
C GLY A 94 5.94 2.71 9.54
N SER A 95 4.78 2.94 8.90
CA SER A 95 4.32 2.22 7.72
C SER A 95 5.02 2.68 6.45
N PHE A 96 4.76 1.99 5.34
CA PHE A 96 5.16 2.43 4.02
C PHE A 96 3.99 3.14 3.30
N LEU A 97 4.32 4.16 2.51
CA LEU A 97 3.39 4.83 1.61
C LEU A 97 4.09 5.30 0.35
N TYR A 98 3.32 5.49 -0.72
CA TYR A 98 3.79 6.15 -1.92
C TYR A 98 3.71 7.67 -1.74
N ARG A 99 4.84 8.35 -1.90
CA ARG A 99 4.94 9.82 -1.85
C ARG A 99 5.43 10.36 -3.18
N CYS A 100 4.82 11.43 -3.65
CA CYS A 100 5.36 12.26 -4.71
C CYS A 100 6.20 13.39 -4.09
N PRO A 101 7.55 13.38 -4.18
CA PRO A 101 8.38 14.43 -3.60
C PRO A 101 8.05 15.85 -4.09
N PRO A 102 7.82 16.12 -5.40
CA PRO A 102 7.56 17.49 -5.86
C PRO A 102 6.18 18.02 -5.45
N CYS A 103 5.17 17.15 -5.30
CA CYS A 103 3.80 17.58 -5.02
C CYS A 103 3.37 17.39 -3.56
N GLY A 104 4.10 16.59 -2.78
CA GLY A 104 3.68 16.17 -1.45
C GLY A 104 2.51 15.20 -1.43
N PHE A 105 2.06 14.70 -2.58
CA PHE A 105 0.95 13.73 -2.70
C PHE A 105 1.33 12.42 -2.01
N ASN A 106 0.46 11.90 -1.14
CA ASN A 106 0.65 10.67 -0.37
C ASN A 106 -0.45 9.66 -0.67
N MET A 107 -0.08 8.38 -0.77
CA MET A 107 -1.01 7.32 -1.11
C MET A 107 -0.64 6.02 -0.41
N HIS A 108 -1.61 5.36 0.22
CA HIS A 108 -1.37 4.02 0.77
C HIS A 108 -1.02 3.04 -0.36
N PRO A 109 -0.17 2.02 -0.11
CA PRO A 109 0.09 0.98 -1.10
C PRO A 109 -1.19 0.24 -1.50
N ARG A 110 -2.10 -0.05 -0.56
CA ARG A 110 -3.40 -0.68 -0.87
C ARG A 110 -4.27 0.15 -1.82
N CYS A 111 -4.11 1.47 -1.85
CA CYS A 111 -4.90 2.33 -2.72
C CYS A 111 -4.52 2.14 -4.21
N THR A 112 -3.41 1.48 -4.54
CA THR A 112 -3.03 1.21 -5.94
C THR A 112 -3.96 0.20 -6.61
N ALA A 113 -4.75 -0.53 -5.82
CA ALA A 113 -5.76 -1.47 -6.32
C ALA A 113 -7.08 -0.78 -6.73
N LEU A 114 -7.24 0.52 -6.45
CA LEU A 114 -8.43 1.27 -6.85
C LEU A 114 -8.40 1.59 -8.36
N PRO A 115 -9.56 1.73 -9.01
CA PRO A 115 -9.67 2.15 -10.40
C PRO A 115 -9.38 3.66 -10.52
N LEU A 116 -8.10 4.03 -10.41
CA LEU A 116 -7.64 5.42 -10.44
C LEU A 116 -7.63 6.04 -11.83
N ALA A 117 -7.78 5.21 -12.86
CA ALA A 117 -8.01 5.63 -14.24
C ALA A 117 -9.50 5.50 -14.59
N ALA A 118 -9.91 6.17 -15.66
CA ALA A 118 -11.25 6.00 -16.21
C ALA A 118 -11.46 4.53 -16.66
N VAL A 119 -12.55 3.91 -16.21
CA VAL A 119 -12.91 2.53 -16.50
C VAL A 119 -14.12 2.48 -17.39
N ARG A 120 -14.02 1.72 -18.48
CA ARG A 120 -15.17 1.40 -19.33
C ARG A 120 -16.04 0.33 -18.68
N SER A 121 -17.29 0.67 -18.42
CA SER A 121 -18.28 -0.29 -17.91
C SER A 121 -19.01 -0.94 -19.08
N SER A 122 -19.16 -2.26 -19.05
CA SER A 122 -20.05 -2.98 -19.99
C SER A 122 -21.52 -2.61 -19.81
N TRP A 123 -21.88 -2.10 -18.63
CA TRP A 123 -23.24 -1.70 -18.27
C TRP A 123 -23.58 -0.26 -18.69
N HIS A 124 -22.54 0.56 -18.92
CA HIS A 124 -22.66 1.96 -19.33
C HIS A 124 -21.56 2.28 -20.36
N PRO A 125 -21.65 1.73 -21.58
CA PRO A 125 -20.62 1.88 -22.60
C PRO A 125 -20.51 3.29 -23.18
N GLU A 126 -21.53 4.14 -22.99
CA GLU A 126 -21.58 5.51 -23.47
C GLU A 126 -20.58 6.45 -22.80
N HIS A 127 -20.10 6.14 -21.60
CA HIS A 127 -19.17 6.98 -20.87
C HIS A 127 -18.23 6.19 -19.94
N ASP A 128 -17.01 6.69 -19.76
CA ASP A 128 -16.06 6.06 -18.85
C ASP A 128 -16.36 6.49 -17.40
N LEU A 129 -16.32 5.53 -16.48
CA LEU A 129 -16.48 5.77 -15.05
C LEU A 129 -15.14 6.20 -14.46
N THR A 130 -15.10 7.38 -13.85
CA THR A 130 -13.89 7.88 -13.18
C THR A 130 -14.11 7.92 -11.68
N LEU A 131 -13.20 7.31 -10.92
CA LEU A 131 -13.20 7.44 -9.47
C LEU A 131 -12.91 8.90 -9.11
N THR A 132 -13.89 9.57 -8.52
CA THR A 132 -13.74 10.96 -8.08
C THR A 132 -13.34 10.98 -6.61
N LEU A 133 -12.17 11.58 -6.32
CA LEU A 133 -11.65 11.72 -4.96
C LEU A 133 -12.31 12.93 -4.26
N VAL A 134 -13.62 12.86 -4.04
CA VAL A 134 -14.37 13.94 -3.37
C VAL A 134 -14.24 13.83 -1.86
N VAL A 135 -14.07 14.97 -1.19
CA VAL A 135 -14.34 15.08 0.25
C VAL A 135 -15.84 15.29 0.37
N PRO A 136 -16.63 14.34 0.91
CA PRO A 136 -18.04 14.60 1.09
C PRO A 136 -18.19 15.70 2.15
N GLU A 137 -18.91 16.77 1.83
CA GLU A 137 -19.36 17.78 2.81
C GLU A 137 -20.43 17.23 3.77
N GLY A 138 -20.66 15.91 3.75
CA GLY A 138 -21.68 15.22 4.52
C GLY A 138 -21.14 13.95 5.17
N ARG A 139 -21.76 13.57 6.30
CA ARG A 139 -21.55 12.26 6.92
C ARG A 139 -22.25 11.20 6.08
N CYS A 140 -21.56 10.10 5.81
CA CYS A 140 -22.20 8.90 5.30
C CYS A 140 -23.17 8.40 6.38
N SER A 141 -24.43 8.12 6.04
CA SER A 141 -25.39 7.54 7.00
C SER A 141 -25.06 6.09 7.38
N ALA A 142 -24.06 5.49 6.72
CA ALA A 142 -23.63 4.11 6.93
C ALA A 142 -22.27 3.98 7.65
N CYS A 143 -21.52 5.07 7.91
CA CYS A 143 -20.30 5.03 8.73
C CYS A 143 -20.22 6.17 9.76
#